data_AF-A0A4W3IRN2-F1
#
_entry.id   AF-A0A4W3IRN2-F1
#
_cell.length_a   1.000
_cell.length_b   1.000
_cell.length_c   1.000
_cell.angle_alpha   90.00
_cell.angle_beta   90.00
_cell.angle_gamma   90.00
#
_symmetry.space_group_name_H-M   'P 1'
#
loop_
_entity.id
_entity.type
_entity.pdbx_description
1 polymer ?
#
loop_
_entity_poly.entity_id
_entity_poly.type
_entity_poly.pdbx_seq_one_letter_code
_entity_poly.pdbx_strand_id
1 'polypeptide(L)'
;VMAALKREREEAEAEEESPGTGSRGSVRGRRVRERSVLDFDFEKLCSVSLSHINVYACLVCGKYFQGRGLKSFANIHSVQVGHHVFLNLHTLKFYCLPDNYEIIDSSLEDITYVLKPTFTKLHIANLDKQSRLSRAYDGTTYLPGIVGLNNIKANDYANVVLQALSNVPPLRNYFLEEENYREIKRPPGDIMFLLVQRFGELMRKLRNPRNFKAHVSPHEMLQAVVLCSKKRFQITKQGDAVDFLSWFLNALHMALGGSKKKKTIINGVFQGSMRIFSKKLPPPDLTPEEKEQLLETEEFKETMTESTFLYLTLDLPTAPLYKDEKEQLIIPQVPLFNILAKFNGITEKEYKTYKENFLKRFQLTKLPPYLIFYIKRFTKNNFFVEKNPTIVNFPITNVDLREYLSEEVQAAHKHTTYDLIANVVHDGKPGEGAYRVHVLHHGTGKWYELQDLQVIDILPQMITLSEAYIQIWKRREDSDEGQPREKGA
;
A
#
# COMPACT_ATOMS: atom_id res chain seq x y z
N VAL A 1 -5.68 63.65 -4.66
CA VAL A 1 -6.45 62.41 -4.96
C VAL A 1 -5.78 61.13 -4.44
N MET A 2 -4.59 61.17 -3.83
CA MET A 2 -3.98 60.04 -3.09
C MET A 2 -3.85 60.34 -1.59
N ALA A 3 -4.95 60.75 -0.95
CA ALA A 3 -5.00 60.98 0.51
C ALA A 3 -6.39 60.74 1.14
N ALA A 4 -7.39 60.29 0.37
CA ALA A 4 -8.78 60.17 0.83
C ALA A 4 -9.31 58.73 0.92
N LEU A 5 -8.50 57.71 0.62
CA LEU A 5 -8.93 56.28 0.66
C LEU A 5 -8.33 55.49 1.83
N LYS A 6 -7.72 56.18 2.80
CA LYS A 6 -7.05 55.54 3.95
C LYS A 6 -7.77 55.78 5.29
N ARG A 7 -8.98 56.34 5.27
CA ARG A 7 -9.76 56.71 6.47
C ARG A 7 -11.11 55.98 6.63
N GLU A 8 -11.48 55.08 5.73
CA GLU A 8 -12.72 54.28 5.84
C GLU A 8 -12.47 52.81 6.20
N ARG A 9 -11.33 52.48 6.82
CA ARG A 9 -11.02 51.09 7.22
C ARG A 9 -10.67 50.91 8.71
N GLU A 10 -10.86 51.95 9.52
CA GLU A 10 -10.58 51.94 10.97
C GLU A 10 -11.84 52.20 11.85
N GLU A 11 -13.06 52.12 11.30
CA GLU A 11 -14.32 52.38 12.03
C GLU A 11 -15.28 51.18 12.08
N ALA A 12 -14.79 49.95 12.30
CA ALA A 12 -15.68 48.79 12.51
C ALA A 12 -15.28 47.85 13.67
N GLU A 13 -14.50 48.33 14.65
CA GLU A 13 -14.21 47.57 15.88
C GLU A 13 -14.26 48.50 17.10
N ALA A 14 -15.45 48.98 17.45
CA ALA A 14 -15.69 49.57 18.77
C ALA A 14 -17.19 49.65 19.05
N GLU A 15 -17.80 48.59 19.59
CA GLU A 15 -19.06 48.71 20.35
C GLU A 15 -19.17 47.64 21.47
N GLU A 16 -19.16 48.17 22.70
CA GLU A 16 -19.79 47.74 23.96
C GLU A 16 -19.36 46.46 24.71
N GLU A 17 -18.55 46.67 25.76
CA GLU A 17 -18.52 45.86 26.98
C GLU A 17 -19.46 46.44 28.04
N SER A 18 -20.39 45.63 28.55
CA SER A 18 -21.11 45.86 29.80
C SER A 18 -20.78 44.74 30.81
N PRO A 19 -20.48 45.03 32.11
CA PRO A 19 -20.10 44.00 33.06
C PRO A 19 -21.33 43.40 33.74
N GLY A 20 -21.58 42.11 33.47
CA GLY A 20 -22.61 41.30 34.13
C GLY A 20 -21.99 40.12 34.86
N THR A 21 -22.19 40.09 36.18
CA THR A 21 -21.75 39.10 37.17
C THR A 21 -22.25 37.67 36.91
N GLY A 22 -21.42 36.64 37.13
CA GLY A 22 -21.91 35.27 37.36
C GLY A 22 -21.01 34.13 36.89
N SER A 23 -20.64 33.25 37.83
CA SER A 23 -19.66 32.17 37.73
C SER A 23 -19.98 31.01 36.77
N ARG A 24 -18.90 30.31 36.36
CA ARG A 24 -18.75 28.96 35.78
C ARG A 24 -18.69 28.85 34.26
N GLY A 25 -17.49 28.49 33.77
CA GLY A 25 -17.30 27.62 32.61
C GLY A 25 -17.55 28.23 31.23
N SER A 26 -16.74 29.19 30.80
CA SER A 26 -16.60 29.46 29.37
C SER A 26 -15.19 29.95 29.09
N VAL A 27 -14.37 29.09 28.47
CA VAL A 27 -13.08 29.49 27.91
C VAL A 27 -13.38 30.46 26.76
N ARG A 28 -13.34 31.77 27.03
CA ARG A 28 -13.23 32.85 26.02
C ARG A 28 -11.83 32.83 25.36
N GLY A 29 -11.30 31.65 25.06
CA GLY A 29 -10.14 31.47 24.21
C GLY A 29 -10.62 31.46 22.77
N ARG A 30 -9.96 32.22 21.88
CA ARG A 30 -10.19 32.20 20.44
C ARG A 30 -10.47 30.76 19.99
N ARG A 31 -11.70 30.50 19.52
CA ARG A 31 -12.13 29.19 19.07
C ARG A 31 -11.00 28.58 18.22
N VAL A 32 -10.53 27.40 18.60
CA VAL A 32 -9.61 26.57 17.80
C VAL A 32 -10.36 26.23 16.50
N ARG A 33 -10.40 27.15 15.53
CA ARG A 33 -11.19 27.02 14.30
C ARG A 33 -10.36 26.52 13.13
N GLU A 34 -9.03 26.58 13.21
CA GLU A 34 -8.16 26.23 12.09
C GLU A 34 -7.59 24.83 12.27
N ARG A 35 -8.40 23.83 11.93
CA ARG A 35 -7.92 22.43 11.81
C ARG A 35 -7.04 22.21 10.58
N SER A 36 -6.94 23.21 9.68
CA SER A 36 -6.16 23.19 8.44
C SER A 36 -4.64 23.07 8.66
N VAL A 37 -4.13 23.55 9.80
CA VAL A 37 -2.69 23.50 10.13
C VAL A 37 -2.27 22.22 10.84
N LEU A 38 -3.22 21.36 11.20
CA LEU A 38 -2.96 20.15 11.96
C LEU A 38 -2.55 19.02 11.02
N ASP A 39 -1.26 18.70 11.04
CA ASP A 39 -0.71 17.55 10.36
C ASP A 39 -0.17 16.55 11.39
N PHE A 40 -0.72 15.34 11.40
CA PHE A 40 -0.32 14.25 12.29
C PHE A 40 0.41 13.12 11.55
N ASP A 41 0.88 13.38 10.31
CA ASP A 41 1.59 12.41 9.47
C ASP A 41 3.11 12.38 9.66
N PHE A 42 3.64 13.28 10.48
CA PHE A 42 5.07 13.40 10.73
C PHE A 42 5.47 12.80 12.07
N GLU A 43 6.77 12.66 12.24
CA GLU A 43 7.36 12.11 13.45
C GLU A 43 6.99 12.95 14.68
N LYS A 44 6.55 12.26 15.73
CA LYS A 44 6.05 12.85 16.98
C LYS A 44 7.23 13.27 17.87
N LEU A 45 7.99 14.26 17.43
CA LEU A 45 9.14 14.84 18.13
C LEU A 45 8.97 16.33 18.38
N CYS A 46 9.63 16.85 19.41
CA CYS A 46 9.66 18.28 19.68
C CYS A 46 10.45 19.02 18.60
N SER A 47 9.88 20.07 18.01
CA SER A 47 10.55 20.90 16.99
C SER A 47 11.77 21.66 17.51
N VAL A 48 11.95 21.76 18.83
CA VAL A 48 13.07 22.47 19.47
C VAL A 48 14.12 21.49 20.01
N SER A 49 13.70 20.52 20.82
CA SER A 49 14.61 19.59 21.50
C SER A 49 14.83 18.26 20.77
N LEU A 50 14.09 17.99 19.70
CA LEU A 50 14.08 16.72 18.96
C LEU A 50 13.74 15.49 19.82
N SER A 51 13.22 15.69 21.04
CA SER A 51 12.85 14.60 21.93
C SER A 51 11.46 14.03 21.60
N HIS A 52 11.32 12.72 21.75
CA HIS A 52 10.04 11.99 21.64
C HIS A 52 9.27 11.88 22.96
N ILE A 53 9.84 12.37 24.06
CA ILE A 53 9.27 12.19 25.40
C ILE A 53 8.32 13.35 25.72
N ASN A 54 7.07 13.01 26.05
CA ASN A 54 6.03 13.96 26.46
C ASN A 54 5.84 15.09 25.44
N VAL A 55 5.57 14.74 24.18
CA VAL A 55 5.38 15.70 23.09
C VAL A 55 3.90 16.12 23.00
N TYR A 56 3.69 17.42 22.84
CA TYR A 56 2.39 18.08 22.74
C TYR A 56 2.28 18.79 21.39
N ALA A 57 1.20 18.57 20.67
CA ALA A 57 0.86 19.33 19.47
C ALA A 57 0.10 20.60 19.84
N CYS A 58 0.59 21.75 19.40
CA CYS A 58 -0.11 23.02 19.51
C CYS A 58 -1.26 23.05 18.49
N LEU A 59 -2.50 23.15 18.97
CA LEU A 59 -3.67 23.10 18.08
C LEU A 59 -3.89 24.40 17.27
N VAL A 60 -3.13 25.44 17.57
CA VAL A 60 -3.23 26.74 16.87
C VAL A 60 -2.26 26.82 15.68
N CYS A 61 -1.08 26.19 15.76
CA CYS A 61 -0.07 26.25 14.70
C CYS A 61 0.44 24.90 14.19
N GLY A 62 -0.07 23.78 14.70
CA GLY A 62 0.31 22.43 14.29
C GLY A 62 1.71 21.96 14.74
N LYS A 63 2.56 22.85 15.26
CA LYS A 63 3.92 22.51 15.72
C LYS A 63 3.93 21.68 17.00
N TYR A 64 4.98 20.87 17.16
CA TYR A 64 5.13 19.94 18.28
C TYR A 64 6.17 20.44 19.28
N PHE A 65 5.83 20.40 20.58
CA PHE A 65 6.68 20.88 21.66
C PHE A 65 6.74 19.90 22.81
N GLN A 66 7.89 19.82 23.48
CA GLN A 66 8.09 18.91 24.61
C GLN A 66 7.66 19.52 25.93
N GLY A 67 6.97 18.69 26.72
CA GLY A 67 6.64 18.87 28.14
C GLY A 67 5.54 19.89 28.39
N ARG A 68 4.90 19.81 29.57
CA ARG A 68 3.85 20.74 30.03
C ARG A 68 4.25 21.62 31.23
N GLY A 69 5.40 21.36 31.84
CA GLY A 69 5.84 22.07 33.04
C GLY A 69 6.27 23.51 32.74
N LEU A 70 6.45 24.33 33.78
CA LEU A 70 6.73 25.77 33.66
C LEU A 70 7.92 26.12 32.74
N LYS A 71 8.96 25.28 32.73
CA LYS A 71 10.18 25.45 31.91
C LYS A 71 10.17 24.63 30.62
N SER A 72 9.03 24.03 30.26
CA SER A 72 8.93 23.22 29.06
C SER A 72 8.76 24.08 27.81
N PHE A 73 9.10 23.52 26.65
CA PHE A 73 8.95 24.23 25.39
C PHE A 73 7.49 24.51 25.06
N ALA A 74 6.55 23.63 25.42
CA ALA A 74 5.13 23.88 25.17
C ALA A 74 4.59 25.02 26.05
N ASN A 75 5.00 25.08 27.32
CA ASN A 75 4.59 26.17 28.21
C ASN A 75 5.18 27.51 27.76
N ILE A 76 6.48 27.53 27.43
CA ILE A 76 7.15 28.72 26.90
C ILE A 76 6.48 29.19 25.61
N HIS A 77 6.19 28.27 24.67
CA HIS A 77 5.48 28.59 23.42
C HIS A 77 4.09 29.17 23.67
N SER A 78 3.37 28.67 24.67
CA SER A 78 2.04 29.18 25.02
C SER A 78 2.07 30.64 25.47
N VAL A 79 3.08 31.02 26.24
CA VAL A 79 3.24 32.39 26.76
C VAL A 79 3.84 33.31 25.72
N GLN A 80 4.83 32.84 24.94
CA GLN A 80 5.53 33.66 23.94
C GLN A 80 4.66 34.01 22.74
N VAL A 81 3.87 33.04 22.25
CA VAL A 81 3.08 33.19 21.01
C VAL A 81 1.59 33.38 21.31
N GLY A 82 1.15 33.20 22.57
CA GLY A 82 -0.25 33.28 22.95
C GLY A 82 -1.08 32.08 22.46
N HIS A 83 -0.45 30.93 22.24
CA HIS A 83 -1.13 29.72 21.79
C HIS A 83 -1.44 28.82 22.98
N HIS A 84 -2.70 28.78 23.41
CA HIS A 84 -3.04 28.18 24.70
C HIS A 84 -3.48 26.72 24.67
N VAL A 85 -3.82 26.16 23.51
CA VAL A 85 -4.42 24.81 23.43
C VAL A 85 -3.43 23.79 22.87
N PHE A 86 -3.23 22.70 23.60
CA PHE A 86 -2.28 21.64 23.27
C PHE A 86 -2.91 20.25 23.39
N LEU A 87 -2.47 19.31 22.56
CA LEU A 87 -2.84 17.90 22.60
C LEU A 87 -1.61 17.05 22.92
N ASN A 88 -1.68 16.23 23.97
CA ASN A 88 -0.63 15.25 24.24
C ASN A 88 -0.69 14.12 23.18
N LEU A 89 0.41 13.93 22.44
CA LEU A 89 0.47 12.98 21.33
C LEU A 89 0.47 11.51 21.77
N HIS A 90 0.73 11.23 23.05
CA HIS A 90 0.75 9.88 23.60
C HIS A 90 -0.54 9.54 24.35
N THR A 91 -0.98 10.41 25.26
CA THR A 91 -2.18 10.16 26.09
C THR A 91 -3.48 10.56 25.41
N LEU A 92 -3.42 11.28 24.29
CA LEU A 92 -4.58 11.82 23.55
C LEU A 92 -5.45 12.77 24.39
N LYS A 93 -4.86 13.38 25.43
CA LYS A 93 -5.53 14.35 26.31
C LYS A 93 -5.21 15.78 25.89
N PHE A 94 -6.20 16.65 25.96
CA PHE A 94 -6.06 18.07 25.68
C PHE A 94 -5.72 18.86 26.94
N TYR A 95 -4.88 19.88 26.80
CA TYR A 95 -4.44 20.75 27.89
C TYR A 95 -4.46 22.21 27.45
N CYS A 96 -4.88 23.07 28.37
CA CYS A 96 -4.68 24.51 28.26
C CYS A 96 -3.37 24.89 28.94
N LEU A 97 -2.45 25.58 28.26
CA LEU A 97 -1.23 26.16 28.83
C LEU A 97 -1.28 27.69 28.65
N PRO A 98 -0.76 28.48 29.61
CA PRO A 98 0.07 28.08 30.75
C PRO A 98 -0.69 27.57 31.98
N ASP A 99 -2.03 27.70 32.02
CA ASP A 99 -2.86 27.38 33.19
C ASP A 99 -2.85 25.89 33.60
N ASN A 100 -2.39 25.01 32.69
CA ASN A 100 -2.14 23.59 32.87
C ASN A 100 -3.33 22.77 33.42
N TYR A 101 -4.52 23.00 32.86
CA TYR A 101 -5.71 22.18 33.11
C TYR A 101 -6.07 21.31 31.90
N GLU A 102 -6.69 20.16 32.15
CA GLU A 102 -7.17 19.25 31.10
C GLU A 102 -8.47 19.79 30.48
N ILE A 103 -8.54 19.82 29.15
CA ILE A 103 -9.75 20.22 28.41
C ILE A 103 -10.50 18.94 28.04
N ILE A 104 -11.75 18.86 28.46
CA ILE A 104 -12.65 17.75 28.15
C ILE A 104 -13.77 18.32 27.29
N ASP A 105 -13.68 18.12 25.98
CA ASP A 105 -14.63 18.64 25.01
C ASP A 105 -14.80 17.63 23.85
N SER A 106 -16.03 17.18 23.63
CA SER A 106 -16.35 16.23 22.57
C SER A 106 -16.17 16.80 21.16
N SER A 107 -16.15 18.12 21.01
CA SER A 107 -15.89 18.78 19.71
C SER A 107 -14.45 18.63 19.21
N LEU A 108 -13.54 18.16 20.07
CA LEU A 108 -12.13 17.90 19.76
C LEU A 108 -11.83 16.40 19.52
N GLU A 109 -12.83 15.52 19.64
CA GLU A 109 -12.67 14.07 19.40
C GLU A 109 -12.30 13.75 17.94
N ASP A 110 -12.65 14.62 16.99
CA ASP A 110 -12.20 14.51 15.61
C ASP A 110 -10.67 14.61 15.50
N ILE A 111 -10.04 15.50 16.27
CA ILE A 111 -8.59 15.68 16.30
C ILE A 111 -7.90 14.43 16.85
N THR A 112 -8.41 13.86 17.95
CA THR A 112 -7.85 12.61 18.48
C THR A 112 -8.04 11.45 17.51
N TYR A 113 -9.19 11.41 16.82
CA TYR A 113 -9.49 10.39 15.82
C TYR A 113 -8.59 10.51 14.58
N VAL A 114 -8.24 11.73 14.13
CA VAL A 114 -7.27 11.92 13.03
C VAL A 114 -5.86 11.51 13.47
N LEU A 115 -5.45 11.87 14.69
CA LEU A 115 -4.14 11.52 15.22
C LEU A 115 -3.99 9.99 15.38
N LYS A 116 -5.01 9.32 15.93
CA LYS A 116 -5.01 7.87 16.14
C LYS A 116 -6.38 7.28 15.76
N PRO A 117 -6.62 6.99 14.47
CA PRO A 117 -7.88 6.42 14.04
C PRO A 117 -8.10 5.04 14.66
N THR A 118 -9.27 4.82 15.24
CA THR A 118 -9.66 3.54 15.84
C THR A 118 -10.83 2.93 15.06
N PHE A 119 -10.80 1.60 14.94
CA PHE A 119 -11.81 0.85 14.20
C PHE A 119 -12.34 -0.27 15.08
N THR A 120 -13.67 -0.38 15.17
CA THR A 120 -14.34 -1.49 15.85
C THR A 120 -14.55 -2.63 14.87
N LYS A 121 -14.68 -3.87 15.37
CA LYS A 121 -14.96 -5.07 14.54
C LYS A 121 -16.17 -4.89 13.62
N LEU A 122 -17.22 -4.25 14.12
CA LEU A 122 -18.42 -3.94 13.34
C LEU A 122 -18.14 -2.93 12.21
N HIS A 123 -17.35 -1.90 12.49
CA HIS A 123 -16.96 -0.92 11.48
C HIS A 123 -16.08 -1.56 10.39
N ILE A 124 -15.14 -2.43 10.78
CA ILE A 124 -14.28 -3.17 9.84
C ILE A 124 -15.10 -4.09 8.94
N ALA A 125 -16.09 -4.80 9.48
CA ALA A 125 -16.97 -5.69 8.70
C ALA A 125 -17.84 -4.94 7.68
N ASN A 126 -18.18 -3.67 7.97
CA ASN A 126 -19.00 -2.84 7.09
C ASN A 126 -18.18 -1.98 6.12
N LEU A 127 -16.85 -1.94 6.27
CA LEU A 127 -15.97 -1.05 5.49
C LEU A 127 -16.03 -1.35 3.98
N ASP A 128 -16.15 -2.63 3.61
CA ASP A 128 -16.26 -3.05 2.20
C ASP A 128 -17.67 -2.89 1.62
N LYS A 129 -18.67 -2.60 2.46
CA LYS A 129 -20.07 -2.43 2.02
C LYS A 129 -20.44 -0.96 1.90
N GLN A 130 -19.60 -0.06 2.39
CA GLN A 130 -19.89 1.36 2.42
C GLN A 130 -19.60 1.99 1.06
N SER A 131 -20.60 2.63 0.47
CA SER A 131 -20.49 3.39 -0.79
C SER A 131 -20.49 4.91 -0.58
N ARG A 132 -20.66 5.37 0.67
CA ARG A 132 -20.80 6.79 1.00
C ARG A 132 -19.46 7.50 0.99
N LEU A 133 -19.38 8.60 0.24
CA LEU A 133 -18.28 9.55 0.29
C LEU A 133 -18.12 10.18 1.67
N SER A 134 -16.89 10.20 2.16
CA SER A 134 -16.46 10.97 3.32
C SER A 134 -16.10 12.39 2.89
N ARG A 135 -16.26 13.34 3.82
CA ARG A 135 -15.91 14.74 3.59
C ARG A 135 -14.77 15.12 4.54
N ALA A 136 -13.68 15.63 3.98
CA ALA A 136 -12.58 16.18 4.73
C ALA A 136 -12.93 17.59 5.26
N TYR A 137 -12.13 18.10 6.19
CA TYR A 137 -12.39 19.40 6.82
C TYR A 137 -12.29 20.57 5.84
N ASP A 138 -11.40 20.46 4.84
CA ASP A 138 -11.25 21.39 3.71
C ASP A 138 -12.46 21.41 2.76
N GLY A 139 -13.42 20.50 2.95
CA GLY A 139 -14.60 20.35 2.10
C GLY A 139 -14.44 19.34 0.97
N THR A 140 -13.24 18.79 0.76
CA THR A 140 -12.94 17.80 -0.28
C THR A 140 -13.62 16.47 0.04
N THR A 141 -14.29 15.88 -0.95
CA THR A 141 -14.90 14.55 -0.79
C THR A 141 -13.94 13.45 -1.21
N TYR A 142 -13.90 12.35 -0.47
CA TYR A 142 -13.04 11.21 -0.76
C TYR A 142 -13.69 9.90 -0.28
N LEU A 143 -13.23 8.75 -0.79
CA LEU A 143 -13.64 7.44 -0.28
C LEU A 143 -12.57 6.90 0.69
N PRO A 144 -12.94 6.39 1.87
CA PRO A 144 -11.97 5.79 2.80
C PRO A 144 -11.18 4.66 2.14
N GLY A 145 -9.86 4.83 2.03
CA GLY A 145 -8.94 3.92 1.35
C GLY A 145 -8.66 4.22 -0.12
N ILE A 146 -9.43 5.11 -0.74
CA ILE A 146 -9.15 5.69 -2.06
C ILE A 146 -8.70 7.13 -1.82
N VAL A 147 -7.48 7.25 -1.31
CA VAL A 147 -6.91 8.49 -0.80
C VAL A 147 -5.50 8.62 -1.36
N GLY A 148 -5.13 9.80 -1.87
CA GLY A 148 -3.79 10.00 -2.42
C GLY A 148 -2.68 9.89 -1.38
N LEU A 149 -1.51 9.38 -1.78
CA LEU A 149 -0.30 9.37 -0.97
C LEU A 149 0.68 10.44 -1.44
N ASN A 150 1.27 11.17 -0.50
CA ASN A 150 2.21 12.23 -0.86
C ASN A 150 3.50 11.69 -1.50
N ASN A 151 3.92 12.29 -2.62
CA ASN A 151 5.21 12.03 -3.23
C ASN A 151 6.21 13.07 -2.73
N ILE A 152 7.16 12.61 -1.92
CA ILE A 152 8.16 13.47 -1.30
C ILE A 152 9.25 13.79 -2.33
N LYS A 153 9.67 12.79 -3.13
CA LYS A 153 10.60 12.95 -4.26
C LYS A 153 10.41 11.85 -5.31
N ALA A 154 10.73 10.61 -4.94
CA ALA A 154 10.78 9.48 -5.87
C ALA A 154 10.30 8.18 -5.17
N ASN A 155 9.24 8.28 -4.37
CA ASN A 155 8.69 7.19 -3.57
C ASN A 155 7.37 6.62 -4.13
N ASP A 156 7.04 6.94 -5.36
CA ASP A 156 5.86 6.44 -6.09
C ASP A 156 5.81 4.91 -6.15
N TYR A 157 6.96 4.23 -6.37
CA TYR A 157 7.07 2.77 -6.35
C TYR A 157 6.59 2.14 -5.03
N ALA A 158 6.82 2.83 -3.90
CA ALA A 158 6.37 2.37 -2.59
C ALA A 158 4.90 2.75 -2.38
N ASN A 159 4.48 3.94 -2.81
CA ASN A 159 3.09 4.40 -2.71
C ASN A 159 2.13 3.42 -3.38
N VAL A 160 2.41 3.02 -4.63
CA VAL A 160 1.53 2.11 -5.37
C VAL A 160 1.43 0.72 -4.73
N VAL A 161 2.52 0.22 -4.15
CA VAL A 161 2.53 -1.06 -3.44
C VAL A 161 1.75 -0.97 -2.13
N LEU A 162 1.96 0.10 -1.36
CA LEU A 162 1.21 0.33 -0.12
C LEU A 162 -0.29 0.46 -0.38
N GLN A 163 -0.68 1.13 -1.47
CA GLN A 163 -2.07 1.23 -1.91
C GLN A 163 -2.64 -0.09 -2.40
N ALA A 164 -1.88 -0.86 -3.18
CA ALA A 164 -2.32 -2.18 -3.62
C ALA A 164 -2.58 -3.10 -2.42
N LEU A 165 -1.69 -3.10 -1.42
CA LEU A 165 -1.84 -3.86 -0.18
C LEU A 165 -2.95 -3.30 0.73
N SER A 166 -3.20 -1.99 0.72
CA SER A 166 -4.27 -1.36 1.50
C SER A 166 -5.67 -1.78 1.05
N ASN A 167 -5.78 -2.21 -0.20
CA ASN A 167 -7.01 -2.71 -0.78
C ASN A 167 -7.22 -4.22 -0.60
N VAL A 168 -6.33 -4.93 0.11
CA VAL A 168 -6.51 -6.36 0.43
C VAL A 168 -7.25 -6.52 1.76
N PRO A 169 -8.54 -6.91 1.78
CA PRO A 169 -9.38 -6.86 2.99
C PRO A 169 -8.84 -7.63 4.20
N PRO A 170 -8.37 -8.90 4.12
CA PRO A 170 -7.92 -9.59 5.32
C PRO A 170 -6.63 -9.00 5.90
N LEU A 171 -5.71 -8.56 5.02
CA LEU A 171 -4.50 -7.87 5.42
C LEU A 171 -4.84 -6.54 6.08
N ARG A 172 -5.71 -5.75 5.44
CA ARG A 172 -6.21 -4.48 5.95
C ARG A 172 -6.83 -4.64 7.32
N ASN A 173 -7.80 -5.55 7.46
CA ASN A 173 -8.53 -5.77 8.70
C ASN A 173 -7.59 -6.13 9.86
N TYR A 174 -6.56 -6.94 9.58
CA TYR A 174 -5.53 -7.26 10.57
C TYR A 174 -4.79 -6.03 11.08
N PHE A 175 -4.41 -5.11 10.17
CA PHE A 175 -3.63 -3.91 10.49
C PHE A 175 -4.47 -2.72 10.99
N LEU A 176 -5.79 -2.74 10.81
CA LEU A 176 -6.70 -1.73 11.37
C LEU A 176 -6.86 -1.88 12.89
N GLU A 177 -6.73 -3.10 13.42
CA GLU A 177 -6.77 -3.39 14.85
C GLU A 177 -5.34 -3.54 15.40
N GLU A 178 -4.92 -2.59 16.23
CA GLU A 178 -3.57 -2.58 16.82
C GLU A 178 -3.34 -3.78 17.77
N GLU A 179 -4.41 -4.28 18.41
CA GLU A 179 -4.38 -5.43 19.31
C GLU A 179 -3.86 -6.70 18.62
N ASN A 180 -4.14 -6.88 17.33
CA ASN A 180 -3.76 -8.08 16.57
C ASN A 180 -2.24 -8.29 16.50
N TYR A 181 -1.44 -7.23 16.59
CA TYR A 181 0.01 -7.31 16.45
C TYR A 181 0.78 -6.70 17.63
N ARG A 182 0.12 -5.97 18.54
CA ARG A 182 0.78 -5.32 19.69
C ARG A 182 1.41 -6.31 20.67
N GLU A 183 0.76 -7.45 20.92
CA GLU A 183 1.20 -8.44 21.93
C GLU A 183 2.26 -9.42 21.41
N ILE A 184 2.66 -9.31 20.15
CA ILE A 184 3.69 -10.17 19.57
C ILE A 184 5.02 -9.93 20.31
N LYS A 185 5.59 -11.02 20.83
CA LYS A 185 6.90 -11.03 21.50
C LYS A 185 7.99 -10.61 20.52
N ARG A 186 8.84 -9.67 20.95
CA ARG A 186 9.89 -9.06 20.11
C ARG A 186 11.26 -9.35 20.68
N PRO A 187 12.27 -9.60 19.82
CA PRO A 187 13.66 -9.56 20.24
C PRO A 187 14.04 -8.14 20.73
N PRO A 188 14.91 -8.01 21.74
CA PRO A 188 15.44 -6.71 22.15
C PRO A 188 16.22 -6.08 20.97
N GLY A 189 15.93 -4.81 20.66
CA GLY A 189 16.57 -4.08 19.55
C GLY A 189 16.00 -4.37 18.16
N ASP A 190 14.86 -5.07 18.05
CA ASP A 190 14.25 -5.35 16.75
C ASP A 190 13.66 -4.10 16.10
N ILE A 191 14.37 -3.57 15.11
CA ILE A 191 13.93 -2.45 14.28
C ILE A 191 12.83 -2.85 13.29
N MET A 192 12.71 -4.13 12.92
CA MET A 192 11.78 -4.57 11.86
C MET A 192 10.33 -4.44 12.29
N PHE A 193 10.04 -4.55 13.59
CA PHE A 193 8.70 -4.35 14.12
C PHE A 193 8.17 -2.93 13.90
N LEU A 194 9.05 -1.94 13.73
CA LEU A 194 8.66 -0.58 13.38
C LEU A 194 7.88 -0.56 12.05
N LEU A 195 8.21 -1.43 11.08
CA LEU A 195 7.44 -1.57 9.84
C LEU A 195 5.99 -1.97 10.10
N VAL A 196 5.77 -2.94 10.99
CA VAL A 196 4.43 -3.43 11.33
C VAL A 196 3.61 -2.30 11.97
N GLN A 197 4.22 -1.56 12.89
CA GLN A 197 3.56 -0.45 13.57
C GLN A 197 3.22 0.70 12.61
N ARG A 198 4.20 1.16 11.80
CA ARG A 198 4.00 2.26 10.86
C ARG A 198 3.07 1.88 9.71
N PHE A 199 3.11 0.63 9.25
CA PHE A 199 2.16 0.14 8.27
C PHE A 199 0.73 0.14 8.84
N GLY A 200 0.55 -0.35 10.06
CA GLY A 200 -0.76 -0.29 10.73
C GLY A 200 -1.26 1.14 10.98
N GLU A 201 -0.39 2.07 11.35
CA GLU A 201 -0.74 3.51 11.42
C GLU A 201 -1.16 4.07 10.06
N LEU A 202 -0.40 3.79 8.99
CA LEU A 202 -0.72 4.25 7.64
C LEU A 202 -2.06 3.69 7.16
N MET A 203 -2.32 2.41 7.38
CA MET A 203 -3.56 1.73 7.00
C MET A 203 -4.79 2.33 7.67
N ARG A 204 -4.67 2.65 8.98
CA ARG A 204 -5.71 3.33 9.76
C ARG A 204 -5.96 4.75 9.25
N LYS A 205 -4.91 5.48 8.86
CA LYS A 205 -5.03 6.83 8.28
C LYS A 205 -5.66 6.81 6.89
N LEU A 206 -5.26 5.89 6.02
CA LEU A 206 -5.84 5.73 4.68
C LEU A 206 -7.34 5.40 4.74
N ARG A 207 -7.76 4.56 5.69
CA ARG A 207 -9.16 4.18 5.88
C ARG A 207 -9.92 5.10 6.85
N ASN A 208 -9.35 6.24 7.25
CA ASN A 208 -10.02 7.17 8.15
C ASN A 208 -11.20 7.87 7.44
N PRO A 209 -12.46 7.70 7.89
CA PRO A 209 -13.62 8.37 7.30
C PRO A 209 -13.76 9.85 7.69
N ARG A 210 -12.98 10.36 8.65
CA ARG A 210 -13.05 11.72 9.21
C ARG A 210 -11.69 12.42 9.13
N ASN A 211 -11.03 12.32 7.98
CA ASN A 211 -9.71 12.92 7.79
C ASN A 211 -9.82 14.45 7.60
N PHE A 212 -8.79 15.21 7.98
CA PHE A 212 -8.78 16.65 7.74
C PHE A 212 -8.45 17.03 6.29
N LYS A 213 -7.73 16.15 5.60
CA LYS A 213 -7.29 16.27 4.21
C LYS A 213 -7.62 14.99 3.44
N ALA A 214 -7.91 15.13 2.15
CA ALA A 214 -8.17 13.99 1.25
C ALA A 214 -6.89 13.29 0.74
N HIS A 215 -5.78 13.43 1.45
CA HIS A 215 -4.50 12.78 1.16
C HIS A 215 -3.75 12.47 2.47
N VAL A 216 -2.84 11.50 2.43
CA VAL A 216 -2.02 11.09 3.60
C VAL A 216 -0.55 11.10 3.22
N SER A 217 0.32 11.60 4.11
CA SER A 217 1.76 11.51 3.89
C SER A 217 2.31 10.17 4.41
N PRO A 218 2.95 9.34 3.56
CA PRO A 218 3.54 8.07 3.99
C PRO A 218 4.93 8.26 4.63
N HIS A 219 5.32 9.47 5.03
CA HIS A 219 6.68 9.80 5.46
C HIS A 219 7.20 8.88 6.59
N GLU A 220 6.46 8.73 7.70
CA GLU A 220 6.88 7.85 8.80
C GLU A 220 7.03 6.38 8.37
N MET A 221 6.16 5.92 7.47
CA MET A 221 6.25 4.57 6.91
C MET A 221 7.50 4.40 6.06
N LEU A 222 7.81 5.38 5.21
CA LEU A 222 8.99 5.35 4.36
C LEU A 222 10.28 5.46 5.16
N GLN A 223 10.31 6.23 6.25
CA GLN A 223 11.47 6.26 7.16
C GLN A 223 11.70 4.89 7.80
N ALA A 224 10.64 4.21 8.24
CA ALA A 224 10.76 2.84 8.74
C ALA A 224 11.27 1.88 7.66
N VAL A 225 10.82 2.03 6.41
CA VAL A 225 11.33 1.28 5.25
C VAL A 225 12.82 1.52 5.03
N VAL A 226 13.28 2.77 5.01
CA VAL A 226 14.70 3.12 4.81
C VAL A 226 15.56 2.51 5.91
N LEU A 227 15.13 2.62 7.17
CA LEU A 227 15.85 2.09 8.33
C LEU A 227 15.94 0.57 8.27
N CYS A 228 14.81 -0.11 8.07
CA CYS A 228 14.73 -1.58 8.10
C CYS A 228 15.38 -2.23 6.87
N SER A 229 15.32 -1.56 5.72
CA SER A 229 15.97 -2.02 4.49
C SER A 229 17.46 -1.69 4.42
N LYS A 230 18.03 -1.05 5.46
CA LYS A 230 19.42 -0.60 5.51
C LYS A 230 19.78 0.29 4.30
N LYS A 231 18.91 1.26 3.98
CA LYS A 231 19.03 2.20 2.85
C LYS A 231 18.96 1.57 1.45
N ARG A 232 18.46 0.33 1.32
CA ARG A 232 18.17 -0.26 -0.01
C ARG A 232 17.04 0.47 -0.72
N PHE A 233 15.96 0.79 0.00
CA PHE A 233 14.81 1.53 -0.53
C PHE A 233 14.82 2.95 0.03
N GLN A 234 15.24 3.91 -0.78
CA GLN A 234 15.37 5.30 -0.39
C GLN A 234 14.15 6.11 -0.83
N ILE A 235 13.90 7.25 -0.17
CA ILE A 235 12.83 8.19 -0.53
C ILE A 235 13.27 9.09 -1.70
N THR A 236 14.57 9.36 -1.78
CA THR A 236 15.20 10.24 -2.76
C THR A 236 15.52 9.56 -4.08
N LYS A 237 15.56 8.22 -4.11
CA LYS A 237 15.87 7.43 -5.30
C LYS A 237 14.78 6.41 -5.53
N GLN A 238 14.21 6.43 -6.74
CA GLN A 238 13.19 5.48 -7.14
C GLN A 238 13.74 4.05 -7.13
N GLY A 239 12.99 3.14 -6.52
CA GLY A 239 13.23 1.72 -6.55
C GLY A 239 12.31 1.01 -7.53
N ASP A 240 12.51 -0.31 -7.66
CA ASP A 240 11.59 -1.18 -8.37
C ASP A 240 10.45 -1.61 -7.41
N ALA A 241 9.19 -1.47 -7.85
CA ALA A 241 8.04 -1.77 -7.02
C ALA A 241 7.92 -3.26 -6.64
N VAL A 242 8.42 -4.18 -7.48
CA VAL A 242 8.40 -5.63 -7.22
C VAL A 242 9.46 -6.00 -6.22
N ASP A 243 10.66 -5.44 -6.34
CA ASP A 243 11.71 -5.59 -5.33
C ASP A 243 11.23 -5.10 -3.96
N PHE A 244 10.58 -3.95 -3.94
CA PHE A 244 9.99 -3.40 -2.73
C PHE A 244 8.88 -4.30 -2.17
N LEU A 245 7.92 -4.74 -2.99
CA LEU A 245 6.86 -5.66 -2.57
C LEU A 245 7.43 -6.96 -1.99
N SER A 246 8.38 -7.56 -2.70
CA SER A 246 9.00 -8.84 -2.32
C SER A 246 9.74 -8.72 -0.99
N TRP A 247 10.53 -7.66 -0.82
CA TRP A 247 11.19 -7.39 0.45
C TRP A 247 10.16 -7.08 1.54
N PHE A 248 9.16 -6.29 1.24
CA PHE A 248 8.19 -5.79 2.22
C PHE A 248 7.32 -6.91 2.79
N LEU A 249 6.78 -7.80 1.95
CA LEU A 249 5.99 -8.96 2.42
C LEU A 249 6.84 -9.91 3.28
N ASN A 250 8.10 -10.16 2.88
CA ASN A 250 9.02 -10.98 3.66
C ASN A 250 9.40 -10.32 4.99
N ALA A 251 9.67 -9.01 4.98
CA ALA A 251 9.98 -8.24 6.19
C ALA A 251 8.80 -8.21 7.15
N LEU A 252 7.57 -8.01 6.66
CA LEU A 252 6.35 -8.09 7.46
C LEU A 252 6.13 -9.50 8.03
N HIS A 253 6.36 -10.55 7.22
CA HIS A 253 6.26 -11.93 7.70
C HIS A 253 7.22 -12.18 8.87
N MET A 254 8.49 -11.80 8.73
CA MET A 254 9.50 -11.96 9.78
C MET A 254 9.17 -11.12 11.03
N ALA A 255 8.78 -9.85 10.86
CA ALA A 255 8.48 -8.93 11.96
C ALA A 255 7.22 -9.33 12.75
N LEU A 256 6.27 -10.02 12.14
CA LEU A 256 5.10 -10.60 12.82
C LEU A 256 5.43 -11.92 13.56
N GLY A 257 6.72 -12.25 13.72
CA GLY A 257 7.17 -13.49 14.34
C GLY A 257 6.95 -14.72 13.45
N GLY A 258 6.83 -14.50 12.14
CA GLY A 258 6.76 -15.56 11.15
C GLY A 258 8.07 -16.32 11.04
N SER A 259 7.96 -17.62 10.84
CA SER A 259 9.08 -18.51 10.55
C SER A 259 8.59 -19.59 9.57
N LYS A 260 9.50 -20.40 9.02
CA LYS A 260 9.13 -21.55 8.18
C LYS A 260 8.06 -22.45 8.82
N LYS A 261 8.04 -22.53 10.17
CA LYS A 261 7.06 -23.30 10.94
C LYS A 261 5.83 -22.49 11.39
N LYS A 262 5.94 -21.15 11.51
CA LYS A 262 4.88 -20.30 12.06
C LYS A 262 4.33 -19.40 10.96
N LYS A 263 3.11 -19.71 10.52
CA LYS A 263 2.40 -18.93 9.51
C LYS A 263 1.89 -17.61 10.11
N THR A 264 1.96 -16.53 9.33
CA THR A 264 1.42 -15.21 9.69
C THR A 264 0.26 -14.87 8.76
N ILE A 265 -0.38 -13.71 8.97
CA ILE A 265 -1.41 -13.19 8.07
C ILE A 265 -0.93 -13.11 6.61
N ILE A 266 0.33 -12.75 6.37
CA ILE A 266 0.93 -12.68 5.03
C ILE A 266 0.85 -14.05 4.35
N ASN A 267 1.20 -15.11 5.06
CA ASN A 267 1.15 -16.48 4.52
C ASN A 267 -0.30 -16.98 4.40
N GLY A 268 -1.20 -16.57 5.29
CA GLY A 268 -2.62 -16.90 5.17
C GLY A 268 -3.26 -16.27 3.94
N VAL A 269 -2.83 -15.07 3.57
CA VAL A 269 -3.45 -14.25 2.51
C VAL A 269 -2.82 -14.52 1.13
N PHE A 270 -1.49 -14.52 1.03
CA PHE A 270 -0.78 -14.53 -0.27
C PHE A 270 -0.02 -15.83 -0.56
N GLN A 271 0.23 -16.70 0.41
CA GLN A 271 1.08 -17.88 0.19
C GLN A 271 0.33 -18.99 -0.54
N GLY A 272 0.75 -19.24 -1.77
CA GLY A 272 0.44 -20.44 -2.54
C GLY A 272 1.56 -21.47 -2.50
N SER A 273 1.30 -22.63 -3.11
CA SER A 273 2.27 -23.71 -3.31
C SER A 273 2.29 -24.14 -4.77
N MET A 274 3.47 -24.47 -5.27
CA MET A 274 3.68 -25.03 -6.60
C MET A 274 4.69 -26.18 -6.55
N ARG A 275 4.48 -27.18 -7.42
CA ARG A 275 5.49 -28.19 -7.76
C ARG A 275 6.33 -27.65 -8.91
N ILE A 276 7.64 -27.70 -8.72
CA ILE A 276 8.63 -27.38 -9.75
C ILE A 276 9.26 -28.69 -10.13
N PHE A 277 9.08 -29.09 -11.39
CA PHE A 277 9.82 -30.22 -11.94
C PHE A 277 11.00 -29.67 -12.74
N SER A 278 12.18 -30.17 -12.44
CA SER A 278 13.44 -29.71 -13.02
C SER A 278 14.15 -30.88 -13.67
N LYS A 279 14.39 -30.78 -14.97
CA LYS A 279 15.14 -31.74 -15.78
C LYS A 279 16.42 -31.08 -16.27
N LYS A 280 17.57 -31.64 -15.93
CA LYS A 280 18.85 -31.16 -16.46
C LYS A 280 18.96 -31.57 -17.93
N LEU A 281 19.46 -30.68 -18.77
CA LEU A 281 19.71 -30.95 -20.18
C LEU A 281 21.19 -31.33 -20.39
N PRO A 282 21.47 -32.39 -21.17
CA PRO A 282 22.82 -32.69 -21.61
C PRO A 282 23.45 -31.51 -22.37
N PRO A 283 24.78 -31.35 -22.29
CA PRO A 283 25.50 -30.36 -23.11
C PRO A 283 25.15 -30.49 -24.60
N PRO A 284 24.96 -29.36 -25.32
CA PRO A 284 24.58 -29.38 -26.73
C PRO A 284 25.67 -29.97 -27.62
N ASP A 285 26.94 -29.92 -27.20
CA ASP A 285 28.12 -30.29 -27.99
C ASP A 285 28.39 -31.81 -28.07
N LEU A 286 27.62 -32.63 -27.33
CA LEU A 286 27.78 -34.09 -27.30
C LEU A 286 27.10 -34.78 -28.49
N THR A 287 27.60 -35.98 -28.83
CA THR A 287 27.00 -36.83 -29.86
C THR A 287 25.61 -37.33 -29.43
N PRO A 288 24.73 -37.71 -30.37
CA PRO A 288 23.39 -38.22 -30.04
C PRO A 288 23.41 -39.44 -29.11
N GLU A 289 24.37 -40.35 -29.32
CA GLU A 289 24.54 -41.57 -28.52
C GLU A 289 24.97 -41.26 -27.08
N GLU A 290 25.92 -40.33 -26.89
CA GLU A 290 26.32 -39.86 -25.55
C GLU A 290 25.16 -39.13 -24.83
N LYS A 291 24.32 -38.40 -25.58
CA LYS A 291 23.14 -37.73 -25.01
C LYS A 291 22.11 -38.73 -24.50
N GLU A 292 21.85 -39.80 -25.24
CA GLU A 292 20.92 -40.85 -24.82
C GLU A 292 21.43 -41.58 -23.57
N GLN A 293 22.72 -41.92 -23.52
CA GLN A 293 23.33 -42.54 -22.34
C GLN A 293 23.27 -41.62 -21.10
N LEU A 294 23.47 -40.31 -21.27
CA LEU A 294 23.34 -39.36 -20.17
C LEU A 294 21.89 -39.19 -19.70
N LEU A 295 20.91 -39.25 -20.60
CA LEU A 295 19.49 -39.15 -20.25
C LEU A 295 19.00 -40.31 -19.37
N GLU A 296 19.64 -41.48 -19.44
CA GLU A 296 19.35 -42.62 -18.57
C GLU A 296 19.90 -42.45 -17.15
N THR A 297 20.89 -41.57 -16.97
CA THR A 297 21.51 -41.30 -15.67
C THR A 297 20.55 -40.54 -14.76
N GLU A 298 20.51 -40.89 -13.47
CA GLU A 298 19.65 -40.26 -12.45
C GLU A 298 19.76 -38.72 -12.39
N GLU A 299 20.90 -38.16 -12.80
CA GLU A 299 21.15 -36.71 -12.83
C GLU A 299 20.32 -35.96 -13.89
N PHE A 300 20.01 -36.62 -15.01
CA PHE A 300 19.22 -36.04 -16.12
C PHE A 300 17.75 -36.47 -16.08
N LYS A 301 17.38 -37.30 -15.09
CA LYS A 301 15.99 -37.57 -14.76
C LYS A 301 15.33 -36.36 -14.13
N GLU A 302 14.02 -36.35 -14.22
CA GLU A 302 13.23 -35.26 -13.71
C GLU A 302 13.14 -35.31 -12.19
N THR A 303 13.49 -34.19 -11.55
CA THR A 303 13.38 -34.01 -10.10
C THR A 303 12.16 -33.16 -9.77
N MET A 304 11.32 -33.62 -8.84
CA MET A 304 10.17 -32.88 -8.35
C MET A 304 10.50 -32.22 -7.01
N THR A 305 10.33 -30.90 -6.93
CA THR A 305 10.46 -30.14 -5.68
C THR A 305 9.20 -29.33 -5.42
N GLU A 306 8.69 -29.38 -4.19
CA GLU A 306 7.57 -28.52 -3.79
C GLU A 306 8.09 -27.23 -3.15
N SER A 307 7.56 -26.09 -3.61
CA SER A 307 7.95 -24.77 -3.14
C SER A 307 6.73 -23.90 -2.88
N THR A 308 6.89 -22.91 -2.02
CA THR A 308 5.83 -21.92 -1.75
C THR A 308 6.17 -20.59 -2.40
N PHE A 309 5.16 -19.85 -2.84
CA PHE A 309 5.32 -18.54 -3.45
C PHE A 309 4.40 -17.51 -2.79
N LEU A 310 4.82 -16.24 -2.79
CA LEU A 310 3.99 -15.10 -2.40
C LEU A 310 3.37 -14.38 -3.61
N TYR A 311 4.01 -14.53 -4.77
CA TYR A 311 3.57 -13.98 -6.05
C TYR A 311 4.07 -14.88 -7.18
N LEU A 312 3.37 -14.87 -8.31
CA LEU A 312 3.76 -15.60 -9.52
C LEU A 312 4.38 -14.64 -10.53
N THR A 313 5.61 -14.94 -10.95
CA THR A 313 6.30 -14.18 -12.00
C THR A 313 5.86 -14.66 -13.38
N LEU A 314 5.16 -13.79 -14.11
CA LEU A 314 4.73 -13.98 -15.49
C LEU A 314 5.80 -13.40 -16.41
N ASP A 315 6.34 -14.24 -17.28
CA ASP A 315 7.35 -13.82 -18.23
C ASP A 315 6.66 -13.40 -19.53
N LEU A 316 6.88 -12.17 -19.96
CA LEU A 316 6.40 -11.69 -21.25
C LEU A 316 7.26 -12.25 -22.38
N PRO A 317 6.68 -12.57 -23.55
CA PRO A 317 7.49 -12.85 -24.73
C PRO A 317 8.30 -11.60 -25.11
N THR A 318 9.47 -11.82 -25.68
CA THR A 318 10.31 -10.73 -26.20
C THR A 318 9.53 -9.91 -27.21
N ALA A 319 9.61 -8.58 -27.11
CA ALA A 319 8.99 -7.70 -28.09
C ALA A 319 9.51 -8.05 -29.50
N PRO A 320 8.64 -8.13 -30.51
CA PRO A 320 9.07 -8.43 -31.88
C PRO A 320 10.08 -7.37 -32.34
N LEU A 321 11.23 -7.83 -32.83
CA LEU A 321 12.34 -6.98 -33.29
C LEU A 321 11.98 -6.18 -34.56
N TYR A 322 11.00 -6.66 -35.33
CA TYR A 322 10.54 -6.05 -36.58
C TYR A 322 9.10 -5.58 -36.43
N LYS A 323 8.81 -4.40 -36.98
CA LYS A 323 7.44 -3.91 -37.17
C LYS A 323 6.87 -4.61 -38.40
N ASP A 324 5.65 -5.15 -38.32
CA ASP A 324 4.94 -5.65 -39.50
C ASP A 324 4.82 -4.55 -40.58
N GLU A 325 4.70 -4.94 -41.85
CA GLU A 325 4.57 -4.06 -43.04
C GLU A 325 3.36 -3.10 -42.99
N LYS A 326 2.54 -3.16 -41.95
CA LYS A 326 1.29 -2.40 -41.79
C LYS A 326 1.39 -1.10 -40.98
N GLU A 327 2.59 -0.58 -40.68
CA GLU A 327 2.86 0.77 -40.10
C GLU A 327 1.72 1.42 -39.26
N GLN A 328 1.17 0.67 -38.31
CA GLN A 328 0.50 1.23 -37.16
C GLN A 328 1.35 0.84 -35.96
N LEU A 329 1.45 1.70 -34.94
CA LEU A 329 2.21 1.38 -33.74
C LEU A 329 1.62 0.12 -33.08
N ILE A 330 2.10 -1.07 -33.44
CA ILE A 330 1.66 -2.32 -32.83
C ILE A 330 2.39 -2.42 -31.50
N ILE A 331 1.85 -1.78 -30.47
CA ILE A 331 2.17 -2.16 -29.10
C ILE A 331 1.81 -3.66 -29.00
N PRO A 332 2.77 -4.56 -28.75
CA PRO A 332 2.51 -5.98 -28.79
C PRO A 332 1.47 -6.34 -27.71
N GLN A 333 0.56 -7.26 -28.03
CA GLN A 333 -0.49 -7.68 -27.11
C GLN A 333 -0.42 -9.18 -26.88
N VAL A 334 -0.59 -9.61 -25.62
CA VAL A 334 -0.56 -11.02 -25.25
C VAL A 334 -1.69 -11.32 -24.26
N PRO A 335 -2.52 -12.35 -24.49
CA PRO A 335 -3.50 -12.80 -23.52
C PRO A 335 -2.86 -13.28 -22.21
N LEU A 336 -3.49 -12.99 -21.07
CA LEU A 336 -3.05 -13.44 -19.74
C LEU A 336 -2.90 -14.97 -19.67
N PHE A 337 -3.83 -15.71 -20.29
CA PHE A 337 -3.82 -17.17 -20.29
C PHE A 337 -2.55 -17.74 -20.95
N ASN A 338 -1.99 -17.05 -21.94
CA ASN A 338 -0.75 -17.49 -22.63
C ASN A 338 0.46 -17.40 -21.72
N ILE A 339 0.57 -16.33 -20.91
CA ILE A 339 1.67 -16.18 -19.95
C ILE A 339 1.45 -17.02 -18.68
N LEU A 340 0.20 -17.37 -18.37
CA LEU A 340 -0.14 -18.32 -17.30
C LEU A 340 0.10 -19.78 -17.69
N ALA A 341 0.17 -20.11 -19.00
CA ALA A 341 0.48 -21.46 -19.48
C ALA A 341 1.77 -22.02 -18.85
N LYS A 342 2.71 -21.16 -18.45
CA LYS A 342 3.89 -21.53 -17.66
C LYS A 342 3.60 -22.43 -16.44
N PHE A 343 2.41 -22.34 -15.83
CA PHE A 343 2.07 -23.04 -14.58
C PHE A 343 1.11 -24.22 -14.75
N ASN A 344 0.87 -24.69 -15.99
CA ASN A 344 -0.03 -25.82 -16.27
C ASN A 344 0.61 -27.21 -16.09
N GLY A 345 1.91 -27.30 -15.80
CA GLY A 345 2.67 -28.55 -15.70
C GLY A 345 3.04 -29.22 -17.04
N ILE A 346 2.72 -28.58 -18.16
CA ILE A 346 3.01 -29.05 -19.52
C ILE A 346 4.08 -28.15 -20.15
N THR A 347 3.97 -26.83 -20.00
CA THR A 347 4.89 -25.87 -20.62
C THR A 347 6.26 -25.93 -19.93
N GLU A 348 7.25 -26.39 -20.68
CA GLU A 348 8.64 -26.40 -20.25
C GLU A 348 9.30 -25.05 -20.54
N LYS A 349 10.12 -24.58 -19.60
CA LYS A 349 10.91 -23.36 -19.76
C LYS A 349 12.38 -23.67 -19.58
N GLU A 350 13.19 -23.23 -20.54
CA GLU A 350 14.65 -23.27 -20.45
C GLU A 350 15.18 -22.26 -19.43
N TYR A 351 16.02 -22.75 -18.53
CA TYR A 351 16.82 -21.97 -17.60
C TYR A 351 18.30 -22.29 -17.85
N LYS A 352 19.03 -21.29 -18.36
CA LYS A 352 20.47 -21.41 -18.62
C LYS A 352 21.24 -20.80 -17.46
N THR A 353 22.08 -21.59 -16.81
CA THR A 353 23.12 -21.11 -15.90
C THR A 353 24.47 -21.16 -16.60
N TYR A 354 25.55 -20.70 -15.95
CA TYR A 354 26.88 -20.58 -16.55
C TYR A 354 27.45 -21.92 -17.09
N LYS A 355 27.03 -23.07 -16.55
CA LYS A 355 27.53 -24.39 -16.94
C LYS A 355 26.45 -25.40 -17.35
N GLU A 356 25.18 -25.11 -17.07
CA GLU A 356 24.12 -26.12 -17.13
C GLU A 356 22.83 -25.51 -17.68
N ASN A 357 22.10 -26.30 -18.45
CA ASN A 357 20.78 -25.94 -18.94
C ASN A 357 19.75 -26.82 -18.23
N PHE A 358 18.66 -26.21 -17.78
CA PHE A 358 17.56 -26.91 -17.14
C PHE A 358 16.27 -26.64 -17.88
N LEU A 359 15.47 -27.67 -18.12
CA LEU A 359 14.06 -27.53 -18.43
C LEU A 359 13.28 -27.58 -17.13
N LYS A 360 12.55 -26.51 -16.84
CA LYS A 360 11.66 -26.45 -15.67
C LYS A 360 10.22 -26.33 -16.12
N ARG A 361 9.36 -27.19 -15.57
CA ARG A 361 7.90 -27.05 -15.64
C ARG A 361 7.37 -26.73 -14.24
N PHE A 362 6.32 -25.92 -14.20
CA PHE A 362 5.69 -25.47 -12.96
C PHE A 362 4.24 -25.94 -12.94
N GLN A 363 3.77 -26.41 -11.80
CA GLN A 363 2.38 -26.80 -11.59
C GLN A 363 1.88 -26.20 -10.27
N LEU A 364 0.73 -25.52 -10.29
CA LEU A 364 0.13 -25.00 -9.06
C LEU A 364 -0.49 -26.13 -8.24
N THR A 365 -0.19 -26.17 -6.94
CA THR A 365 -0.76 -27.15 -5.99
C THR A 365 -1.60 -26.52 -4.91
N LYS A 366 -1.40 -25.24 -4.61
CA LYS A 366 -2.26 -24.52 -3.68
C LYS A 366 -2.44 -23.09 -4.11
N LEU A 367 -3.70 -22.70 -4.28
CA LEU A 367 -4.08 -21.34 -4.62
C LEU A 367 -4.34 -20.48 -3.37
N PRO A 368 -3.69 -19.30 -3.24
CA PRO A 368 -3.92 -18.40 -2.12
C PRO A 368 -5.25 -17.64 -2.26
N PRO A 369 -5.90 -17.21 -1.16
CA PRO A 369 -7.08 -16.35 -1.25
C PRO A 369 -6.85 -15.05 -2.03
N TYR A 370 -5.65 -14.48 -1.94
CA TYR A 370 -5.23 -13.34 -2.75
C TYR A 370 -3.97 -13.71 -3.54
N LEU A 371 -4.07 -13.68 -4.86
CA LEU A 371 -2.99 -14.06 -5.76
C LEU A 371 -2.34 -12.80 -6.34
N ILE A 372 -1.02 -12.73 -6.24
CA ILE A 372 -0.25 -11.63 -6.81
C ILE A 372 0.42 -12.12 -8.10
N PHE A 373 0.21 -11.39 -9.20
CA PHE A 373 1.00 -11.56 -10.41
C PHE A 373 2.04 -10.45 -10.52
N TYR A 374 3.27 -10.85 -10.78
CA TYR A 374 4.33 -9.96 -11.20
C TYR A 374 4.58 -10.18 -12.70
N ILE A 375 4.28 -9.18 -13.53
CA ILE A 375 4.56 -9.22 -14.95
C ILE A 375 5.96 -8.66 -15.18
N LYS A 376 6.90 -9.53 -15.56
CA LYS A 376 8.32 -9.18 -15.70
C LYS A 376 8.54 -8.32 -16.95
N ARG A 377 8.58 -7.00 -16.75
CA ARG A 377 8.81 -6.02 -17.82
C ARG A 377 10.25 -5.60 -17.99
N PHE A 378 11.03 -5.56 -16.91
CA PHE A 378 12.41 -5.10 -16.97
C PHE A 378 13.37 -6.27 -17.16
N THR A 379 14.11 -6.23 -18.26
CA THR A 379 15.19 -7.17 -18.57
C THR A 379 16.49 -6.40 -18.72
N LYS A 380 17.56 -6.90 -18.10
CA LYS A 380 18.88 -6.31 -18.24
C LYS A 380 19.60 -7.00 -19.40
N ASN A 381 19.84 -6.25 -20.46
CA ASN A 381 20.70 -6.69 -21.55
C ASN A 381 22.16 -6.35 -21.24
N ASN A 382 23.08 -6.70 -22.13
CA ASN A 382 24.51 -6.47 -21.93
C ASN A 382 24.85 -4.98 -21.73
N PHE A 383 24.02 -4.06 -22.22
CA PHE A 383 24.31 -2.63 -22.24
C PHE A 383 23.40 -1.80 -21.32
N PHE A 384 22.09 -2.07 -21.33
CA PHE A 384 21.10 -1.28 -20.59
C PHE A 384 19.95 -2.16 -20.11
N VAL A 385 19.14 -1.62 -19.19
CA VAL A 385 17.86 -2.22 -18.81
C VAL A 385 16.82 -1.79 -19.83
N GLU A 386 16.17 -2.74 -20.46
CA GLU A 386 15.06 -2.50 -21.38
C GLU A 386 13.72 -2.81 -20.70
N LYS A 387 12.68 -2.09 -21.11
CA LYS A 387 11.31 -2.33 -20.69
C LYS A 387 10.56 -3.02 -21.82
N ASN A 388 9.91 -4.13 -21.52
CA ASN A 388 8.99 -4.79 -22.43
C ASN A 388 7.64 -4.02 -22.46
N PRO A 389 7.27 -3.41 -23.61
CA PRO A 389 6.05 -2.61 -23.72
C PRO A 389 4.79 -3.44 -23.98
N THR A 390 4.87 -4.78 -23.96
CA THR A 390 3.75 -5.67 -24.29
C THR A 390 2.56 -5.45 -23.35
N ILE A 391 1.39 -5.18 -23.91
CA ILE A 391 0.14 -5.08 -23.16
C ILE A 391 -0.40 -6.48 -22.92
N VAL A 392 -0.74 -6.76 -21.66
CA VAL A 392 -1.36 -8.04 -21.30
C VAL A 392 -2.86 -7.84 -21.38
N ASN A 393 -3.54 -8.62 -22.22
CA ASN A 393 -4.99 -8.64 -22.26
C ASN A 393 -5.51 -9.61 -21.19
N PHE A 394 -6.19 -9.08 -20.17
CA PHE A 394 -6.74 -9.86 -19.05
C PHE A 394 -8.20 -9.45 -18.80
N PRO A 395 -9.10 -10.40 -18.54
CA PRO A 395 -10.42 -10.05 -18.04
C PRO A 395 -10.28 -9.60 -16.58
N ILE A 396 -10.89 -8.46 -16.23
CA ILE A 396 -10.84 -7.90 -14.86
C ILE A 396 -11.60 -8.74 -13.82
N THR A 397 -12.49 -9.62 -14.26
CA THR A 397 -13.30 -10.48 -13.40
C THR A 397 -13.38 -11.87 -14.01
N ASN A 398 -13.65 -12.87 -13.16
CA ASN A 398 -13.93 -14.24 -13.59
C ASN A 398 -12.75 -14.96 -14.29
N VAL A 399 -11.52 -14.75 -13.83
CA VAL A 399 -10.38 -15.57 -14.27
C VAL A 399 -10.40 -16.89 -13.53
N ASP A 400 -10.72 -17.99 -14.22
CA ASP A 400 -10.61 -19.32 -13.67
C ASP A 400 -9.18 -19.86 -13.82
N LEU A 401 -8.61 -20.31 -12.71
CA LEU A 401 -7.27 -20.91 -12.68
C LEU A 401 -7.30 -22.43 -12.56
N ARG A 402 -8.47 -23.07 -12.62
CA ARG A 402 -8.65 -24.52 -12.43
C ARG A 402 -7.75 -25.37 -13.33
N GLU A 403 -7.59 -24.99 -14.58
CA GLU A 403 -6.79 -25.74 -15.57
C GLU A 403 -5.28 -25.73 -15.26
N TYR A 404 -4.82 -24.83 -14.39
CA TYR A 404 -3.42 -24.74 -13.96
C TYR A 404 -3.13 -25.58 -12.70
N LEU A 405 -4.14 -26.27 -12.16
CA LEU A 405 -4.01 -27.15 -11.00
C LEU A 405 -3.91 -28.60 -11.44
N SER A 406 -3.17 -29.42 -10.70
CA SER A 406 -3.20 -30.88 -10.89
C SER A 406 -4.58 -31.45 -10.54
N GLU A 407 -5.00 -32.52 -11.20
CA GLU A 407 -6.31 -33.16 -11.01
C GLU A 407 -6.60 -33.50 -9.54
N GLU A 408 -5.58 -33.99 -8.82
CA GLU A 408 -5.62 -34.27 -7.37
C GLU A 408 -6.12 -33.05 -6.56
N VAL A 409 -5.70 -31.86 -6.97
CA VAL A 409 -5.93 -30.61 -6.24
C VAL A 409 -7.19 -29.92 -6.76
N GLN A 410 -7.55 -30.09 -8.03
CA GLN A 410 -8.83 -29.61 -8.56
C GLN A 410 -10.02 -30.17 -7.76
N ALA A 411 -9.94 -31.43 -7.30
CA ALA A 411 -10.96 -32.03 -6.45
C ALA A 411 -11.04 -31.39 -5.04
N ALA A 412 -9.91 -30.89 -4.52
CA ALA A 412 -9.83 -30.27 -3.20
C ALA A 412 -10.17 -28.76 -3.21
N HIS A 413 -9.91 -28.07 -4.32
CA HIS A 413 -10.19 -26.64 -4.45
C HIS A 413 -11.58 -26.37 -5.04
N LYS A 414 -12.54 -26.11 -4.15
CA LYS A 414 -13.93 -25.72 -4.52
C LYS A 414 -14.01 -24.41 -5.30
N HIS A 415 -13.13 -23.46 -5.00
CA HIS A 415 -13.10 -22.14 -5.64
C HIS A 415 -11.75 -21.89 -6.30
N THR A 416 -11.78 -21.57 -7.59
CA THR A 416 -10.58 -21.30 -8.42
C THR A 416 -10.72 -20.04 -9.27
N THR A 417 -11.84 -19.34 -9.14
CA THR A 417 -12.15 -18.11 -9.87
C THR A 417 -11.66 -16.88 -9.13
N TYR A 418 -11.03 -15.95 -9.86
CA TYR A 418 -10.44 -14.74 -9.33
C TYR A 418 -10.98 -13.46 -10.00
N ASP A 419 -11.09 -12.40 -9.21
CA ASP A 419 -11.38 -11.04 -9.64
C ASP A 419 -10.19 -10.12 -9.35
N LEU A 420 -9.87 -9.22 -10.28
CA LEU A 420 -8.84 -8.22 -10.09
C LEU A 420 -9.31 -7.19 -9.06
N ILE A 421 -8.44 -6.83 -8.11
CA ILE A 421 -8.73 -5.80 -7.10
C ILE A 421 -7.71 -4.66 -7.08
N ALA A 422 -6.51 -4.90 -7.60
CA ALA A 422 -5.48 -3.89 -7.75
C ALA A 422 -4.59 -4.19 -8.97
N ASN A 423 -4.23 -3.16 -9.73
CA ASN A 423 -3.32 -3.24 -10.87
C ASN A 423 -2.34 -2.07 -10.83
N VAL A 424 -1.10 -2.34 -10.44
CA VAL A 424 0.03 -1.40 -10.49
C VAL A 424 0.58 -1.36 -11.89
N VAL A 425 0.81 -0.15 -12.39
CA VAL A 425 1.33 0.15 -13.72
C VAL A 425 2.61 0.96 -13.56
N HIS A 426 3.54 0.72 -14.46
CA HIS A 426 4.73 1.56 -14.62
C HIS A 426 4.69 2.20 -16.00
N ASP A 427 4.63 3.52 -16.06
CA ASP A 427 4.68 4.29 -17.30
C ASP A 427 6.09 4.88 -17.51
N GLY A 428 6.50 5.01 -18.77
CA GLY A 428 7.82 5.58 -19.12
C GLY A 428 8.97 4.57 -19.13
N LYS A 429 10.20 5.10 -19.18
CA LYS A 429 11.45 4.36 -19.37
C LYS A 429 11.97 3.76 -18.05
N PRO A 430 12.80 2.70 -18.10
CA PRO A 430 13.51 2.19 -16.92
C PRO A 430 14.31 3.31 -16.23
N GLY A 431 14.05 3.54 -14.94
CA GLY A 431 14.81 4.48 -14.10
C GLY A 431 14.32 5.94 -14.08
N GLU A 432 13.43 6.32 -15.00
CA GLU A 432 12.82 7.67 -15.08
C GLU A 432 11.29 7.60 -15.22
N GLY A 433 10.71 6.42 -15.02
CA GLY A 433 9.28 6.19 -15.14
C GLY A 433 8.49 6.66 -13.93
N ALA A 434 7.17 6.59 -14.04
CA ALA A 434 6.24 6.87 -12.95
C ALA A 434 5.39 5.64 -12.66
N TYR A 435 5.08 5.43 -11.39
CA TYR A 435 4.16 4.38 -10.98
C TYR A 435 2.77 4.96 -10.66
N ARG A 436 1.73 4.27 -11.14
CA ARG A 436 0.34 4.50 -10.75
C ARG A 436 -0.34 3.17 -10.43
N VAL A 437 -1.46 3.22 -9.71
CA VAL A 437 -2.20 2.02 -9.34
C VAL A 437 -3.69 2.20 -9.58
N HIS A 438 -4.30 1.22 -10.24
CA HIS A 438 -5.74 1.08 -10.32
C HIS A 438 -6.22 0.22 -9.16
N VAL A 439 -7.18 0.69 -8.39
CA VAL A 439 -7.77 -0.06 -7.26
C VAL A 439 -9.28 -0.14 -7.40
N LEU A 440 -9.82 -1.33 -7.10
CA LEU A 440 -11.27 -1.54 -7.04
C LEU A 440 -11.79 -1.09 -5.67
N HIS A 441 -12.74 -0.17 -5.66
CA HIS A 441 -13.47 0.14 -4.44
C HIS A 441 -14.60 -0.88 -4.24
N HIS A 442 -14.43 -1.78 -3.27
CA HIS A 442 -15.31 -2.92 -3.01
C HIS A 442 -16.79 -2.54 -2.83
N GLY A 443 -17.08 -1.43 -2.13
CA GLY A 443 -18.46 -1.04 -1.82
C GLY A 443 -19.22 -0.40 -2.97
N THR A 444 -18.53 0.16 -3.96
CA THR A 444 -19.16 0.80 -5.14
C THR A 444 -18.98 0.00 -6.41
N GLY A 445 -18.03 -0.94 -6.46
CA GLY A 445 -17.64 -1.63 -7.70
C GLY A 445 -16.89 -0.74 -8.69
N LYS A 446 -16.58 0.52 -8.33
CA LYS A 446 -15.86 1.46 -9.20
C LYS A 446 -14.36 1.31 -9.09
N TRP A 447 -13.67 1.65 -10.16
CA TRP A 447 -12.22 1.64 -10.23
C TRP A 447 -11.66 3.05 -10.14
N TYR A 448 -10.57 3.19 -9.40
CA TYR A 448 -9.88 4.46 -9.26
C TYR A 448 -8.42 4.30 -9.61
N GLU A 449 -7.91 5.21 -10.42
CA GLU A 449 -6.49 5.41 -10.66
C GLU A 449 -5.93 6.34 -9.58
N LEU A 450 -4.89 5.88 -8.88
CA LEU A 450 -4.14 6.67 -7.93
C LEU A 450 -2.71 6.83 -8.43
N GLN A 451 -2.33 8.08 -8.67
CA GLN A 451 -0.96 8.49 -8.95
C GLN A 451 -0.57 9.55 -7.92
N ASP A 452 0.15 9.11 -6.90
CA ASP A 452 0.52 9.93 -5.75
C ASP A 452 -0.70 10.61 -5.11
N LEU A 453 -0.80 11.95 -5.21
CA LEU A 453 -1.90 12.74 -4.65
C LEU A 453 -3.15 12.74 -5.54
N GLN A 454 -3.02 12.38 -6.81
CA GLN A 454 -4.12 12.43 -7.77
C GLN A 454 -4.94 11.14 -7.68
N VAL A 455 -6.27 11.30 -7.63
CA VAL A 455 -7.24 10.22 -7.59
C VAL A 455 -8.27 10.46 -8.68
N ILE A 456 -8.38 9.55 -9.64
CA ILE A 456 -9.21 9.71 -10.84
C ILE A 456 -10.11 8.47 -10.98
N ASP A 457 -11.39 8.64 -11.29
CA ASP A 457 -12.29 7.52 -11.64
C ASP A 457 -11.90 6.98 -13.02
N ILE A 458 -11.72 5.67 -13.15
CA ILE A 458 -11.27 5.03 -14.39
C ILE A 458 -12.25 3.94 -14.82
N LEU A 459 -12.54 3.90 -16.12
CA LEU A 459 -13.39 2.85 -16.67
C LEU A 459 -12.69 1.49 -16.64
N PRO A 460 -13.40 0.40 -16.32
CA PRO A 460 -12.77 -0.92 -16.22
C PRO A 460 -12.09 -1.39 -17.51
N GLN A 461 -12.59 -0.99 -18.70
CA GLN A 461 -11.97 -1.31 -19.99
C GLN A 461 -10.61 -0.64 -20.20
N MET A 462 -10.34 0.49 -19.53
CA MET A 462 -9.08 1.21 -19.69
C MET A 462 -7.92 0.55 -18.92
N ILE A 463 -8.24 -0.25 -17.90
CA ILE A 463 -7.25 -0.92 -17.04
C ILE A 463 -6.44 -1.92 -17.85
N THR A 464 -7.06 -2.64 -18.79
CA THR A 464 -6.42 -3.67 -19.60
C THR A 464 -5.53 -3.11 -20.70
N LEU A 465 -5.64 -1.81 -21.00
CA LEU A 465 -4.82 -1.11 -22.00
C LEU A 465 -3.48 -0.63 -21.42
N SER A 466 -3.32 -0.70 -20.10
CA SER A 466 -2.13 -0.23 -19.39
C SER A 466 -1.04 -1.29 -19.32
N GLU A 467 0.22 -0.86 -19.18
CA GLU A 467 1.38 -1.73 -18.98
C GLU A 467 1.39 -2.33 -17.57
N ALA A 468 0.43 -3.22 -17.30
CA ALA A 468 0.25 -3.91 -16.02
C ALA A 468 1.57 -4.53 -15.54
N TYR A 469 1.98 -4.21 -14.33
CA TYR A 469 3.28 -4.56 -13.76
C TYR A 469 3.13 -5.47 -12.54
N ILE A 470 2.28 -5.09 -11.59
CA ILE A 470 1.89 -5.95 -10.45
C ILE A 470 0.37 -5.99 -10.39
N GLN A 471 -0.21 -7.17 -10.27
CA GLN A 471 -1.66 -7.33 -10.10
C GLN A 471 -1.96 -8.10 -8.82
N ILE A 472 -3.05 -7.74 -8.15
CA ILE A 472 -3.60 -8.49 -7.02
C ILE A 472 -5.01 -8.92 -7.37
N TRP A 473 -5.24 -10.22 -7.22
CA TRP A 473 -6.47 -10.90 -7.56
C TRP A 473 -7.08 -11.53 -6.30
N LYS A 474 -8.37 -11.32 -6.08
CA LYS A 474 -9.15 -11.93 -4.99
C LYS A 474 -9.85 -13.18 -5.49
N ARG A 475 -9.70 -14.29 -4.78
CA ARG A 475 -10.49 -15.51 -5.03
C ARG A 475 -11.94 -15.28 -4.62
N ARG A 476 -12.89 -15.65 -5.49
CA ARG A 476 -14.31 -15.67 -5.15
C ARG A 476 -14.61 -16.79 -4.16
N GLU A 477 -15.50 -16.53 -3.22
CA GLU A 477 -16.03 -17.52 -2.28
C GLU A 477 -17.57 -17.55 -2.43
N ASP A 478 -18.23 -18.65 -2.02
CA ASP A 478 -19.69 -18.85 -2.16
C ASP A 478 -20.52 -17.63 -1.65
N SER A 479 -20.02 -16.88 -0.66
CA SER A 479 -20.70 -15.70 -0.11
C SER A 479 -20.78 -14.49 -1.07
N ASP A 480 -19.93 -14.45 -2.11
CA ASP A 480 -19.90 -13.36 -3.09
C ASP A 480 -20.86 -13.58 -4.27
N GLU A 481 -21.41 -14.79 -4.45
CA GLU A 481 -22.36 -15.12 -5.53
C GLU A 481 -23.77 -14.52 -5.31
N GLY A 482 -24.10 -14.11 -4.08
CA GLY A 482 -25.40 -13.55 -3.71
C GLY A 482 -25.54 -12.03 -3.85
N GLN A 483 -24.50 -11.30 -4.30
CA GLN A 483 -24.60 -9.86 -4.52
C GLN A 483 -25.09 -9.56 -5.93
N PRO A 484 -26.26 -8.90 -6.12
CA PRO A 484 -26.69 -8.46 -7.44
C PRO A 484 -25.74 -7.37 -7.92
N ARG A 485 -24.82 -7.71 -8.82
CA ARG A 485 -24.06 -6.71 -9.58
C ARG A 485 -24.91 -6.32 -10.78
N GLU A 486 -25.18 -5.02 -10.90
CA GLU A 486 -25.91 -4.45 -12.04
C GLU A 486 -25.35 -5.03 -13.34
N LYS A 487 -26.22 -5.71 -14.09
CA LYS A 487 -25.90 -6.15 -15.44
C LYS A 487 -25.61 -4.89 -16.24
N GLY A 488 -24.38 -4.79 -16.75
CA GLY A 488 -24.01 -3.74 -17.68
C GLY A 488 -24.99 -3.70 -18.85
N ALA A 489 -25.46 -2.49 -19.14
CA ALA A 489 -26.07 -2.13 -20.42
C ALA A 489 -24.98 -1.53 -21.32
#